data_AF-A0A845WMT2-F1
#
_entry.id   AF-A0A845WMT2-F1
#
_cell.length_a   1.000
_cell.length_b   1.000
_cell.length_c   1.000
_cell.angle_alpha   90.00
_cell.angle_beta   90.00
_cell.angle_gamma   90.00
#
_symmetry.space_group_name_H-M   'P 1'
#
loop_
_entity.id
_entity.type
_entity.pdbx_description
1 polymer ?
#
loop_
_entity_poly.entity_id
_entity_poly.type
_entity_poly.pdbx_seq_one_letter_code
_entity_poly.pdbx_strand_id
1 'polypeptide(L)'
;SLIIPDLMWLGLLPGMSEELLFRGVMLPAVGLNAIGIIASSMLFGILHLSGIQQWPYVVWATLVGLLLGYSAVATDNLLVPIVAHIVTNFVSSLVWKLGNLENRT
;
A
#
# COMPACT_ATOMS: atom_id res chain seq x y z
N SER A 1 0.81 -24.40 -2.93
CA SER A 1 0.32 -23.53 -1.83
C SER A 1 1.47 -22.62 -1.44
N LEU A 2 1.21 -21.33 -1.25
CA LEU A 2 2.24 -20.43 -0.70
C LEU A 2 2.49 -20.83 0.76
N ILE A 3 3.75 -21.03 1.14
CA ILE A 3 4.14 -21.26 2.54
C ILE A 3 4.23 -19.91 3.28
N ILE A 4 4.22 -19.91 4.62
CA ILE A 4 4.19 -18.66 5.41
C ILE A 4 5.34 -17.70 5.07
N PRO A 5 6.59 -18.17 4.85
CA PRO A 5 7.68 -17.31 4.40
C PRO A 5 7.38 -16.54 3.11
N ASP A 6 6.63 -17.13 2.17
CA ASP A 6 6.27 -16.47 0.91
C ASP A 6 5.37 -15.25 1.16
N LEU A 7 4.51 -15.30 2.18
CA LEU A 7 3.65 -14.17 2.56
C LEU A 7 4.45 -13.01 3.16
N MET A 8 5.57 -13.30 3.82
CA MET A 8 6.46 -12.25 4.32
C MET A 8 7.07 -11.46 3.16
N TRP A 9 7.52 -12.15 2.11
CA TRP A 9 8.07 -11.50 0.92
C TRP A 9 7.01 -10.73 0.13
N LEU A 10 5.79 -11.28 0.03
CA LEU A 10 4.65 -10.61 -0.59
C LEU A 10 4.21 -9.34 0.17
N GLY A 11 4.36 -9.31 1.49
CA GLY A 11 4.13 -8.11 2.28
C GLY A 11 5.26 -7.10 2.15
N LEU A 12 6.50 -7.58 2.31
CA LEU A 12 7.70 -6.77 2.42
C LEU A 12 8.06 -6.06 1.10
N LEU A 13 8.20 -6.81 0.01
CA LEU A 13 8.79 -6.27 -1.22
C LEU A 13 7.89 -5.20 -1.86
N PRO A 14 6.59 -5.43 -2.09
CA PRO A 14 5.73 -4.42 -2.70
C PRO A 14 5.56 -3.20 -1.79
N GLY A 15 5.25 -3.43 -0.50
CA GLY A 15 5.03 -2.34 0.46
C GLY A 15 6.25 -1.44 0.60
N MET A 16 7.46 -2.01 0.64
CA MET A 16 8.69 -1.22 0.67
C MET A 16 8.93 -0.48 -0.65
N SER A 17 8.84 -1.17 -1.80
CA SER A 17 9.14 -0.54 -3.10
C SER A 17 8.17 0.57 -3.46
N GLU A 18 6.89 0.39 -3.14
CA GLU A 18 5.84 1.37 -3.43
C GLU A 18 6.01 2.61 -2.56
N GLU A 19 6.25 2.48 -1.26
CA GLU A 19 6.45 3.65 -0.41
C GLU A 19 7.75 4.39 -0.74
N LEU A 20 8.82 3.69 -1.11
CA LEU A 20 10.04 4.34 -1.63
C LEU A 20 9.74 5.17 -2.88
N LEU A 21 8.94 4.67 -3.81
CA LEU A 21 8.57 5.39 -5.02
C LEU A 21 7.61 6.56 -4.75
N PHE A 22 6.47 6.30 -4.11
CA PHE A 22 5.42 7.30 -3.97
C PHE A 22 5.73 8.32 -2.88
N ARG A 23 6.28 7.90 -1.73
CA ARG A 23 6.50 8.76 -0.56
C ARG A 23 7.96 9.23 -0.48
N GLY A 24 8.90 8.41 -0.96
CA GLY A 24 10.32 8.76 -1.02
C GLY A 24 10.71 9.61 -2.23
N VAL A 25 10.05 9.44 -3.39
CA VAL A 25 10.41 10.16 -4.63
C VAL A 25 9.30 11.10 -5.09
N MET A 26 8.10 10.59 -5.38
CA MET A 26 7.05 11.38 -6.01
C MET A 26 6.51 12.49 -5.10
N LEU A 27 6.16 12.17 -3.86
CA LEU A 27 5.62 13.14 -2.91
C LEU A 27 6.57 14.34 -2.69
N PRO A 28 7.88 14.15 -2.41
CA PRO A 28 8.83 15.27 -2.36
C PRO A 28 8.97 16.03 -3.67
N ALA A 29 8.91 15.34 -4.82
CA ALA A 29 9.03 15.96 -6.14
C ALA A 29 7.83 16.86 -6.50
N VAL A 30 6.62 16.49 -6.05
CA VAL A 30 5.40 17.31 -6.22
C VAL A 30 5.31 18.40 -5.13
N GLY A 31 5.71 18.05 -3.90
CA GLY A 31 5.76 18.94 -2.75
C GLY A 31 5.22 18.28 -1.49
N LEU A 32 5.90 18.49 -0.35
CA LEU A 32 5.53 17.98 0.98
C LEU A 32 4.34 18.72 1.59
N ASN A 33 3.23 18.78 0.85
CA ASN A 33 2.01 19.50 1.22
C ASN A 33 0.77 18.70 0.76
N ALA A 34 -0.41 19.26 0.98
CA ALA A 34 -1.67 18.61 0.61
C ALA A 34 -1.76 18.25 -0.89
N ILE A 35 -1.17 19.06 -1.78
CA ILE A 35 -1.18 18.79 -3.22
C ILE A 35 -0.36 17.54 -3.53
N GLY A 36 0.86 17.44 -2.98
CA GLY A 36 1.68 16.25 -3.16
C GLY A 36 1.03 14.99 -2.58
N ILE A 37 0.45 15.08 -1.38
CA ILE A 37 -0.26 13.96 -0.74
C ILE A 37 -1.40 13.48 -1.63
N ILE A 38 -2.25 14.39 -2.11
CA ILE A 38 -3.40 14.04 -2.97
C ILE A 38 -2.91 13.46 -4.30
N ALA A 39 -1.98 14.14 -4.97
CA ALA A 39 -1.48 13.72 -6.28
C ALA A 39 -0.80 12.33 -6.24
N SER A 40 0.10 12.10 -5.28
CA SER A 40 0.77 10.79 -5.13
C SER A 40 -0.23 9.69 -4.79
N SER A 41 -1.24 9.98 -3.99
CA SER A 41 -2.25 9.00 -3.56
C SER A 41 -3.25 8.65 -4.65
N MET A 42 -3.65 9.63 -5.47
CA MET A 42 -4.48 9.38 -6.65
C MET A 42 -3.74 8.50 -7.66
N LEU A 43 -2.47 8.81 -7.96
CA LEU A 43 -1.69 7.99 -8.88
C LEU A 43 -1.47 6.58 -8.32
N PHE A 44 -1.16 6.46 -7.03
CA PHE A 44 -1.08 5.18 -6.33
C PHE A 44 -2.36 4.36 -6.53
N GLY A 45 -3.53 4.92 -6.25
CA GLY A 45 -4.80 4.21 -6.43
C GLY A 45 -5.10 3.85 -7.88
N ILE A 46 -4.87 4.76 -8.84
CA ILE A 46 -5.11 4.51 -10.27
C ILE A 46 -4.28 3.32 -10.78
N LEU A 47 -3.02 3.20 -10.33
CA LEU A 47 -2.13 2.10 -10.75
C LEU A 47 -2.56 0.73 -10.19
N HIS A 48 -3.47 0.69 -9.21
CA HIS A 48 -4.08 -0.54 -8.72
C HIS A 48 -5.29 -1.00 -9.57
N LEU A 49 -5.69 -0.23 -10.59
CA LEU A 49 -6.77 -0.62 -11.50
C LEU A 49 -6.29 -1.73 -12.45
N SER A 50 -6.58 -2.99 -12.12
CA SER A 50 -6.30 -4.14 -13.01
C SER A 50 -7.49 -4.54 -13.91
N GLY A 51 -8.63 -3.86 -13.76
CA GLY A 51 -9.84 -4.04 -14.57
C GLY A 51 -10.97 -3.16 -14.06
N ILE A 52 -11.92 -2.78 -14.93
CA ILE A 52 -12.93 -1.77 -14.57
C ILE A 52 -13.86 -2.20 -13.42
N GLN A 53 -14.03 -3.50 -13.20
CA GLN A 53 -14.79 -4.07 -12.08
C GLN A 53 -14.08 -3.88 -10.73
N GLN A 54 -12.77 -3.59 -10.72
CA GLN A 54 -11.97 -3.38 -9.51
C GLN A 54 -11.91 -1.91 -9.07
N TRP A 55 -12.76 -1.04 -9.62
CA TRP A 55 -12.83 0.36 -9.19
C TRP A 55 -13.00 0.56 -7.66
N PRO A 56 -13.69 -0.30 -6.88
CA PRO A 56 -13.74 -0.12 -5.43
C PRO A 56 -12.36 -0.24 -4.78
N TYR A 57 -11.49 -1.08 -5.35
CA TYR A 57 -10.13 -1.25 -4.87
C TYR A 57 -9.26 -0.02 -5.18
N VAL A 58 -9.50 0.66 -6.30
CA VAL A 58 -8.85 1.95 -6.62
C VAL A 58 -9.19 3.01 -5.57
N VAL A 59 -10.47 3.12 -5.18
CA VAL A 59 -10.91 4.05 -4.13
C VAL A 59 -10.24 3.71 -2.82
N TRP A 60 -10.25 2.43 -2.43
CA TRP A 60 -9.58 1.95 -1.23
C TRP A 60 -8.08 2.26 -1.22
N ALA A 61 -7.36 1.91 -2.29
CA ALA A 61 -5.93 2.16 -2.43
C ALA A 61 -5.62 3.66 -2.40
N THR A 62 -6.48 4.51 -2.97
CA THR A 62 -6.35 5.97 -2.87
C THR A 62 -6.46 6.45 -1.42
N LEU A 63 -7.46 5.96 -0.66
CA LEU A 63 -7.66 6.33 0.74
C LEU A 63 -6.49 5.89 1.64
N VAL A 64 -6.02 4.64 1.46
CA VAL A 64 -4.81 4.14 2.12
C VAL A 64 -3.62 5.01 1.73
N GLY A 65 -3.50 5.35 0.44
CA GLY A 65 -2.45 6.21 -0.05
C GLY A 65 -2.44 7.59 0.61
N LEU A 66 -3.62 8.19 0.84
CA LEU A 66 -3.76 9.47 1.54
C LEU A 66 -3.31 9.36 3.00
N LEU A 67 -3.67 8.28 3.69
CA LEU A 67 -3.25 8.02 5.07
C LEU A 67 -1.72 7.88 5.16
N LEU A 68 -1.11 7.11 4.25
CA LEU A 68 0.34 6.90 4.21
C LEU A 68 1.11 8.17 3.79
N GLY A 69 0.57 8.93 2.84
CA GLY A 69 1.14 10.22 2.44
C GLY A 69 1.08 11.24 3.59
N TYR A 70 -0.06 11.29 4.30
CA TYR A 70 -0.21 12.13 5.48
C TYR A 70 0.76 11.71 6.60
N SER A 71 0.89 10.41 6.89
CA SER A 71 1.81 9.93 7.94
C SER A 71 3.26 10.27 7.62
N ALA A 72 3.69 10.16 6.36
CA ALA A 72 5.02 10.56 5.92
C ALA A 72 5.31 12.04 6.24
N VAL A 73 4.39 12.95 5.87
CA VAL A 73 4.55 14.40 6.07
C VAL A 73 4.41 14.78 7.55
N ALA A 74 3.44 14.20 8.26
CA ALA A 74 3.17 14.54 9.66
C ALA A 74 4.27 14.07 10.61
N THR A 75 4.97 12.98 10.27
CA THR A 75 6.03 12.42 11.11
C THR A 75 7.44 12.75 10.61
N ASP A 76 7.57 13.33 9.42
CA ASP A 76 8.84 13.52 8.70
C ASP A 76 9.70 12.24 8.66
N ASN A 77 9.03 11.08 8.51
CA ASN A 77 9.68 9.78 8.61
C ASN A 77 9.08 8.78 7.62
N LEU A 78 9.88 8.42 6.61
CA LEU A 78 9.49 7.47 5.56
C LEU A 78 9.33 6.03 6.09
N LEU A 79 9.96 5.67 7.22
CA LEU A 79 9.77 4.33 7.79
C LEU A 79 8.35 4.10 8.32
N VAL A 80 7.65 5.16 8.73
CA VAL A 80 6.28 5.07 9.24
C VAL A 80 5.32 4.52 8.17
N PRO A 81 5.20 5.12 6.97
CA PRO A 81 4.35 4.56 5.92
C PRO A 81 4.88 3.22 5.39
N ILE A 82 6.21 3.01 5.30
CA ILE A 82 6.79 1.72 4.87
C ILE A 82 6.31 0.58 5.77
N VAL A 83 6.48 0.71 7.09
CA VAL A 83 6.10 -0.34 8.04
C VAL A 83 4.58 -0.54 8.03
N ALA A 84 3.80 0.55 8.02
CA ALA A 84 2.35 0.46 7.96
C ALA A 84 1.85 -0.30 6.71
N HIS A 85 2.47 -0.04 5.56
CA HIS A 85 2.10 -0.69 4.30
C HIS A 85 2.51 -2.16 4.29
N ILE A 86 3.74 -2.50 4.71
CA ILE A 86 4.19 -3.89 4.82
C ILE A 86 3.26 -4.71 5.73
N VAL A 87 2.89 -4.15 6.89
CA VAL A 87 1.97 -4.80 7.83
C VAL A 87 0.59 -5.00 7.19
N THR A 88 0.07 -3.99 6.50
CA THR A 88 -1.22 -4.09 5.80
C THR A 88 -1.22 -5.21 4.75
N ASN A 89 -0.15 -5.30 3.95
CA ASN A 89 -0.01 -6.34 2.92
C ASN A 89 0.15 -7.73 3.54
N PHE A 90 0.93 -7.84 4.62
CA PHE A 90 1.12 -9.10 5.34
C PHE A 90 -0.19 -9.60 5.97
N VAL A 91 -0.94 -8.74 6.67
CA VAL A 91 -2.23 -9.10 7.28
C VAL A 91 -3.24 -9.49 6.21
N SER A 92 -3.33 -8.74 5.11
CA SER A 92 -4.23 -9.06 3.99
C SER A 92 -3.90 -10.43 3.39
N SER A 93 -2.61 -10.72 3.20
CA SER A 93 -2.12 -12.01 2.68
C SER A 93 -2.42 -13.17 3.65
N LEU A 94 -2.29 -12.94 4.96
CA LEU A 94 -2.59 -13.93 5.98
C LEU A 94 -4.09 -14.24 6.04
N VAL A 95 -4.95 -13.22 6.05
CA VAL A 95 -6.41 -13.37 6.05
C VAL A 95 -6.86 -14.14 4.80
N TRP A 96 -6.33 -13.79 3.63
CA TRP A 96 -6.59 -14.54 2.40
C TRP A 96 -6.20 -16.01 2.52
N LYS A 97 -5.03 -16.31 3.09
CA LYS A 97 -4.57 -17.70 3.23
C LYS A 97 -5.45 -18.50 4.20
N LEU A 98 -5.85 -17.91 5.32
CA LEU A 98 -6.69 -18.57 6.33
C LEU A 98 -8.10 -18.88 5.76
N GLY A 99 -8.73 -17.94 5.08
CA GLY A 99 -10.04 -18.18 4.44
C GLY A 99 -9.98 -19.25 3.33
N ASN A 100 -8.85 -19.35 2.60
CA ASN A 100 -8.66 -20.43 1.63
C ASN A 100 -8.42 -21.80 2.26
N LEU A 101 -7.94 -21.87 3.51
CA LEU A 101 -7.81 -23.14 4.23
C LEU A 101 -9.17 -23.62 4.73
N GLU A 102 -9.99 -22.73 5.29
CA GLU A 102 -11.35 -23.03 5.73
C GLU A 102 -12.25 -23.52 4.58
N ASN A 103 -12.18 -22.87 3.42
CA ASN A 103 -12.96 -23.29 2.24
C ASN A 103 -12.53 -24.64 1.63
N ARG A 104 -11.42 -25.24 2.10
CA ARG A 104 -10.89 -26.53 1.63
C ARG A 104 -11.18 -27.69 2.58
N THR A 105 -11.73 -27.43 3.76
CA THR A 105 -12.13 -28.42 4.78
C THR A 105 -13.64 -28.59 4.80
#